data_AF-A0A382U580-F1
#
_entry.id   AF-A0A382U580-F1
#
_cell.length_a   1.000
_cell.length_b   1.000
_cell.length_c   1.000
_cell.angle_alpha   90.00
_cell.angle_beta   90.00
_cell.angle_gamma   90.00
#
_symmetry.space_group_name_H-M   'P 1'
#
loop_
_entity.id
_entity.type
_entity.pdbx_description
1 polymer ?
#
loop_
_entity_poly.entity_id
_entity_poly.type
_entity_poly.pdbx_seq_one_letter_code
_entity_poly.pdbx_strand_id
1 'polypeptide(L)'
;MQDILFPAPRTCRFYQRCIDFSTAQWIHIDPVFSPVLKSQVIDFAHRASPAFAAPLAVTAGPPQQGRLFLKLTLATRGIPAQGYELTADEAGVVLNASDEAGAFYGLETLRQLFDHHGVRLPRFSIADHPDYLQRSVMLDISRCKVPTMETLKNYIDLLSRLKINQLQL
;
A
#
# COMPACT_ATOMS: atom_id res chain seq x y z
N MET A 1 -19.37 1.44 -3.72
CA MET A 1 -18.34 0.62 -3.01
C MET A 1 -16.97 0.72 -3.68
N GLN A 2 -16.89 0.98 -5.00
CA GLN A 2 -15.64 1.39 -5.68
C GLN A 2 -15.19 2.82 -5.33
N ASP A 3 -16.07 3.64 -4.76
CA ASP A 3 -15.90 5.09 -4.56
C ASP A 3 -14.86 5.48 -3.50
N ILE A 4 -14.27 4.51 -2.81
CA ILE A 4 -13.30 4.72 -1.72
C ILE A 4 -11.86 4.70 -2.25
N LEU A 5 -11.62 4.05 -3.38
CA LEU A 5 -10.27 3.86 -3.93
C LEU A 5 -9.96 4.91 -4.98
N PHE A 6 -8.91 5.68 -4.74
CA PHE A 6 -8.42 6.65 -5.70
C PHE A 6 -6.88 6.64 -5.81
N PRO A 7 -6.29 6.48 -7.01
CA PRO A 7 -6.96 6.21 -8.29
C PRO A 7 -7.74 4.89 -8.29
N ALA A 8 -8.81 4.84 -9.09
CA ALA A 8 -9.61 3.62 -9.22
C ALA A 8 -8.75 2.51 -9.85
N PRO A 9 -8.63 1.34 -9.18
CA PRO A 9 -7.83 0.25 -9.73
C PRO A 9 -8.51 -0.35 -10.96
N ARG A 10 -7.72 -0.96 -11.85
CA ARG A 10 -8.29 -1.61 -13.05
C ARG A 10 -9.35 -2.65 -12.75
N THR A 11 -9.14 -3.47 -11.72
CA THR A 11 -10.13 -4.45 -11.28
C THR A 11 -10.26 -4.40 -9.76
N CYS A 12 -11.50 -4.44 -9.29
CA CYS A 12 -11.81 -4.45 -7.87
C CYS A 12 -13.12 -5.20 -7.65
N ARG A 13 -13.07 -6.23 -6.82
CA ARG A 13 -14.22 -7.03 -6.40
C ARG A 13 -14.25 -7.12 -4.89
N PHE A 14 -15.35 -6.64 -4.31
CA PHE A 14 -15.65 -6.82 -2.90
C PHE A 14 -16.70 -7.92 -2.74
N TYR A 15 -16.57 -8.71 -1.68
CA TYR A 15 -17.51 -9.77 -1.33
C TYR A 15 -18.23 -9.40 -0.02
N GLN A 16 -19.42 -9.97 0.20
CA GLN A 16 -20.31 -9.57 1.31
C GLN A 16 -19.76 -9.85 2.72
N ARG A 17 -18.79 -10.75 2.85
CA ARG A 17 -18.27 -11.16 4.16
C ARG A 17 -17.09 -10.30 4.58
N CYS A 18 -17.21 -9.64 5.73
CA CYS A 18 -16.11 -8.96 6.38
C CYS A 18 -15.27 -9.92 7.21
N ILE A 19 -13.97 -9.63 7.27
CA ILE A 19 -12.98 -10.35 8.05
C ILE A 19 -12.44 -9.37 9.09
N ASP A 20 -12.49 -9.78 10.36
CA ASP A 20 -11.91 -9.02 11.45
C ASP A 20 -10.43 -9.38 11.60
N PHE A 21 -9.54 -8.41 11.45
CA PHE A 21 -8.10 -8.56 11.61
C PHE A 21 -7.56 -7.99 12.93
N SER A 22 -8.41 -7.58 13.87
CA SER A 22 -7.99 -6.98 15.16
C SER A 22 -6.97 -7.81 15.94
N THR A 23 -6.99 -9.14 15.80
CA THR A 23 -6.07 -10.08 16.46
C THR A 23 -4.80 -10.38 15.67
N ALA A 24 -4.64 -9.81 14.47
CA ALA A 24 -3.46 -9.99 13.66
C ALA A 24 -2.27 -9.22 14.25
N GLN A 25 -1.08 -9.81 14.09
CA GLN A 25 0.15 -9.35 14.75
C GLN A 25 1.31 -9.16 13.77
N TRP A 26 1.23 -9.78 12.60
CA TRP A 26 2.38 -9.91 11.71
C TRP A 26 2.15 -9.28 10.34
N ILE A 27 3.15 -8.54 9.87
CA ILE A 27 3.34 -8.20 8.47
C ILE A 27 4.59 -8.93 7.98
N HIS A 28 4.43 -9.81 7.02
CA HIS A 28 5.53 -10.51 6.37
C HIS A 28 5.96 -9.76 5.11
N ILE A 29 7.24 -9.50 4.96
CA ILE A 29 7.83 -8.85 3.79
C ILE A 29 8.85 -9.76 3.10
N ASP A 30 9.07 -9.55 1.82
CA ASP A 30 10.16 -10.20 1.09
C ASP A 30 11.52 -9.67 1.59
N PRO A 31 12.49 -10.54 1.94
CA PRO A 31 13.83 -10.10 2.35
C PRO A 31 14.54 -9.28 1.27
N VAL A 32 14.21 -9.45 -0.01
CA VAL A 32 14.83 -8.77 -1.15
C VAL A 32 14.50 -7.27 -1.20
N PHE A 33 13.45 -6.81 -0.52
CA PHE A 33 13.05 -5.40 -0.56
C PHE A 33 14.15 -4.44 -0.09
N SER A 34 14.19 -3.27 -0.72
CA SER A 34 15.08 -2.16 -0.39
C SER A 34 14.79 -1.63 1.02
N PRO A 35 15.78 -0.99 1.66
CA PRO A 35 15.59 -0.32 2.95
C PRO A 35 14.47 0.73 2.93
N VAL A 36 14.27 1.40 1.79
CA VAL A 36 13.24 2.42 1.62
C VAL A 36 11.85 1.81 1.72
N LEU A 37 11.57 0.75 0.94
CA LEU A 37 10.28 0.07 1.00
C LEU A 37 10.04 -0.58 2.37
N LYS A 38 11.08 -1.16 2.97
CA LYS A 38 11.02 -1.69 4.34
C LYS A 38 10.59 -0.61 5.34
N SER A 39 11.16 0.59 5.26
CA SER A 39 10.76 1.73 6.10
C SER A 39 9.29 2.10 5.88
N GLN A 40 8.82 2.16 4.63
CA GLN A 40 7.42 2.49 4.34
C GLN A 40 6.43 1.46 4.94
N VAL A 41 6.79 0.17 4.89
CA VAL A 41 5.97 -0.89 5.51
C VAL A 41 5.98 -0.76 7.04
N ILE A 42 7.13 -0.45 7.64
CA ILE A 42 7.24 -0.20 9.09
C ILE A 42 6.40 1.02 9.50
N ASP A 43 6.44 2.10 8.73
CA ASP A 43 5.66 3.31 8.98
C ASP A 43 4.15 3.05 8.85
N PHE A 44 3.75 2.22 7.88
CA PHE A 44 2.39 1.73 7.79
C PHE A 44 2.01 0.90 9.03
N ALA A 45 2.84 -0.06 9.43
CA ALA A 45 2.60 -0.92 10.60
C ALA A 45 2.42 -0.07 11.88
N HIS A 46 3.31 0.90 12.11
CA HIS A 46 3.25 1.78 13.27
C HIS A 46 1.97 2.62 13.28
N ARG A 47 1.57 3.18 12.13
CA ARG A 47 0.33 3.97 12.01
C ARG A 47 -0.93 3.13 12.17
N ALA A 48 -0.91 1.89 11.69
CA ALA A 48 -2.05 0.98 11.76
C ALA A 48 -2.19 0.32 13.13
N SER A 49 -1.09 0.11 13.86
CA SER A 49 -1.02 -0.59 15.16
C SER A 49 -2.06 -0.17 16.19
N PRO A 50 -2.43 1.11 16.37
CA PRO A 50 -3.45 1.51 17.34
C PRO A 50 -4.83 0.90 17.11
N ALA A 51 -5.13 0.42 15.90
CA ALA A 51 -6.41 -0.23 15.61
C ALA A 51 -6.42 -1.74 15.93
N PHE A 52 -5.26 -2.34 16.20
CA PHE A 52 -5.09 -3.76 16.51
C PHE A 52 -5.00 -3.99 18.01
N ALA A 53 -5.24 -5.22 18.45
CA ALA A 53 -5.13 -5.62 19.85
C ALA A 53 -3.68 -5.60 20.38
N ALA A 54 -2.71 -5.75 19.47
CA ALA A 54 -1.29 -5.64 19.75
C ALA A 54 -0.58 -4.92 18.59
N PRO A 55 0.58 -4.27 18.83
CA PRO A 55 1.34 -3.62 17.77
C PRO A 55 1.72 -4.61 16.67
N LEU A 56 1.56 -4.18 15.41
CA LEU A 56 1.95 -4.97 14.25
C LEU A 56 3.47 -5.01 14.13
N ALA A 57 4.03 -6.22 14.08
CA ALA A 57 5.46 -6.44 13.87
C ALA A 57 5.74 -6.82 12.40
N VAL A 58 6.80 -6.24 11.84
CA VAL A 58 7.26 -6.51 10.47
C VAL A 58 8.40 -7.53 10.51
N THR A 59 8.31 -8.60 9.72
CA THR A 59 9.34 -9.64 9.62
C THR A 59 9.61 -10.04 8.18
N ALA A 60 10.87 -10.36 7.87
CA ALA A 60 11.28 -10.95 6.60
C ALA A 60 11.59 -12.46 6.70
N GLY A 61 11.51 -13.02 7.92
CA GLY A 61 11.70 -14.44 8.20
C GLY A 61 10.37 -15.18 8.36
N PRO A 62 10.41 -16.50 8.62
CA PRO A 62 9.19 -17.27 8.86
C PRO A 62 8.38 -16.60 9.98
N PRO A 63 7.07 -16.36 9.77
CA PRO A 63 6.24 -15.75 10.80
C PRO A 63 6.28 -16.64 12.04
N GLN A 64 6.52 -16.02 13.20
CA GLN A 64 6.39 -16.71 14.48
C GLN A 64 4.90 -17.01 14.73
N GLN A 65 4.58 -17.66 15.87
CA GLN A 65 3.18 -17.87 16.24
C GLN A 65 2.41 -16.54 16.24
N GLY A 66 1.17 -16.56 15.75
CA GLY A 66 0.31 -15.39 15.65
C GLY A 66 -0.37 -15.28 14.29
N ARG A 67 -1.39 -14.44 14.20
CA ARG A 67 -2.18 -14.28 12.98
C ARG A 67 -1.52 -13.26 12.05
N LEU A 68 -1.38 -13.64 10.78
CA LEU A 68 -0.87 -12.78 9.72
C LEU A 68 -1.92 -11.71 9.35
N PHE A 69 -1.49 -10.46 9.28
CA PHE A 69 -2.30 -9.39 8.70
C PHE A 69 -2.02 -9.25 7.22
N LEU A 70 -0.76 -9.06 6.85
CA LEU A 70 -0.35 -8.72 5.50
C LEU A 70 0.92 -9.48 5.11
N LYS A 71 0.94 -10.06 3.91
CA LYS A 71 2.14 -10.63 3.28
C LYS A 71 2.43 -9.88 1.99
N LEU A 72 3.61 -9.29 1.87
CA LEU A 72 4.10 -8.62 0.68
C LEU A 72 5.20 -9.47 0.04
N THR A 73 5.05 -9.76 -1.26
CA THR A 73 6.02 -10.54 -2.03
C THR A 73 6.21 -9.99 -3.44
N LEU A 74 7.40 -10.17 -4.00
CA LEU A 74 7.64 -9.93 -5.43
C LEU A 74 7.28 -11.18 -6.23
N ALA A 75 6.32 -11.05 -7.14
CA ALA A 75 5.95 -12.09 -8.08
C ALA A 75 6.69 -11.87 -9.39
N THR A 76 7.39 -12.89 -9.86
CA THR A 76 8.26 -12.79 -11.04
C THR A 76 7.52 -12.94 -12.38
N ARG A 77 6.22 -13.29 -12.39
CA ARG A 77 5.45 -13.51 -13.64
C ARG A 77 3.98 -13.11 -13.50
N GLY A 78 3.42 -12.54 -14.56
CA GLY A 78 1.98 -12.30 -14.73
C GLY A 78 1.48 -10.90 -14.35
N ILE A 79 2.27 -10.13 -13.58
CA ILE A 79 1.90 -8.77 -13.17
C ILE A 79 2.69 -7.75 -14.02
N PRO A 80 2.04 -6.79 -14.70
CA PRO A 80 2.71 -5.73 -15.45
C PRO A 80 3.59 -4.85 -14.55
N ALA A 81 4.57 -4.14 -15.14
CA ALA A 81 5.45 -3.23 -14.40
C ALA A 81 4.67 -2.19 -13.58
N GLN A 82 5.16 -1.87 -12.39
CA GLN A 82 4.48 -1.05 -11.38
C GLN A 82 3.10 -1.60 -10.95
N GLY A 83 2.81 -2.86 -11.27
CA GLY A 83 1.54 -3.50 -10.99
C GLY A 83 1.54 -4.29 -9.69
N TYR A 84 0.36 -4.54 -9.16
CA TYR A 84 0.15 -5.38 -8.01
C TYR A 84 -1.21 -6.10 -8.04
N GLU A 85 -1.27 -7.20 -7.32
CA GLU A 85 -2.48 -7.92 -6.97
C GLU A 85 -2.61 -7.91 -5.45
N LEU A 86 -3.79 -7.53 -4.95
CA LEU A 86 -4.11 -7.44 -3.54
C LEU A 86 -5.38 -8.23 -3.25
N THR A 87 -5.28 -9.23 -2.40
CA THR A 87 -6.40 -10.09 -2.00
C THR A 87 -6.51 -10.15 -0.49
N ALA A 88 -7.73 -10.14 0.05
CA ALA A 88 -7.99 -10.38 1.46
C ALA A 88 -8.91 -11.58 1.60
N ASP A 89 -8.53 -12.54 2.45
CA ASP A 89 -9.32 -13.69 2.86
C ASP A 89 -9.15 -14.00 4.36
N GLU A 90 -9.69 -15.14 4.83
CA GLU A 90 -9.62 -15.50 6.25
C GLU A 90 -8.19 -15.70 6.76
N ALA A 91 -7.23 -16.04 5.88
CA ALA A 91 -5.84 -16.27 6.22
C ALA A 91 -5.04 -14.97 6.34
N GLY A 92 -5.43 -13.91 5.64
CA GLY A 92 -4.73 -12.63 5.65
C GLY A 92 -4.99 -11.78 4.42
N VAL A 93 -4.30 -10.65 4.37
CA VAL A 93 -4.11 -9.85 3.16
C VAL A 93 -2.82 -10.31 2.47
N VAL A 94 -2.88 -10.57 1.18
CA VAL A 94 -1.73 -10.93 0.34
C VAL A 94 -1.57 -9.86 -0.72
N LEU A 95 -0.35 -9.32 -0.82
CA LEU A 95 0.07 -8.35 -1.81
C LEU A 95 1.21 -8.95 -2.64
N ASN A 96 0.93 -9.22 -3.90
CA ASN A 96 1.93 -9.63 -4.87
C ASN A 96 2.20 -8.47 -5.83
N ALA A 97 3.47 -8.13 -6.07
CA ALA A 97 3.83 -7.04 -6.97
C ALA A 97 4.89 -7.46 -7.98
N SER A 98 4.92 -6.80 -9.15
CA SER A 98 5.95 -7.01 -10.17
C SER A 98 7.33 -6.51 -9.73
N ASP A 99 7.34 -5.43 -8.96
CA ASP A 99 8.52 -4.68 -8.52
C ASP A 99 8.19 -3.90 -7.23
N GLU A 100 9.19 -3.21 -6.68
CA GLU A 100 9.00 -2.42 -5.45
C GLU A 100 8.03 -1.25 -5.60
N ALA A 101 7.93 -0.65 -6.79
CA ALA A 101 6.98 0.43 -7.02
C ALA A 101 5.55 -0.12 -6.99
N GLY A 102 5.31 -1.27 -7.62
CA GLY A 102 4.05 -2.01 -7.50
C GLY A 102 3.72 -2.37 -6.05
N ALA A 103 4.73 -2.82 -5.28
CA ALA A 103 4.54 -3.15 -3.87
C ALA A 103 4.10 -1.93 -3.04
N PHE A 104 4.74 -0.78 -3.29
CA PHE A 104 4.37 0.49 -2.68
C PHE A 104 2.96 0.94 -3.09
N TYR A 105 2.60 0.87 -4.37
CA TYR A 105 1.25 1.25 -4.83
C TYR A 105 0.14 0.34 -4.30
N GLY A 106 0.43 -0.95 -4.13
CA GLY A 106 -0.48 -1.89 -3.47
C GLY A 106 -0.65 -1.57 -1.98
N LEU A 107 0.44 -1.18 -1.30
CA LEU A 107 0.41 -0.75 0.11
C LEU A 107 -0.44 0.51 0.27
N GLU A 108 -0.32 1.49 -0.62
CA GLU A 108 -1.15 2.70 -0.60
C GLU A 108 -2.64 2.40 -0.82
N THR A 109 -2.94 1.41 -1.66
CA THR A 109 -4.32 0.96 -1.88
C THR A 109 -4.87 0.28 -0.62
N LEU A 110 -4.08 -0.58 0.01
CA LEU A 110 -4.45 -1.17 1.30
C LEU A 110 -4.62 -0.09 2.38
N ARG A 111 -3.77 0.94 2.38
CA ARG A 111 -3.87 2.07 3.32
C ARG A 111 -5.20 2.79 3.18
N GLN A 112 -5.68 3.04 1.96
CA GLN A 112 -7.01 3.62 1.73
C GLN A 112 -8.15 2.72 2.23
N LEU A 113 -8.06 1.42 1.98
CA LEU A 113 -9.04 0.45 2.49
C LEU A 113 -9.07 0.44 4.02
N PHE A 114 -7.90 0.46 4.65
CA PHE A 114 -7.74 0.48 6.09
C PHE A 114 -8.22 1.80 6.71
N ASP A 115 -7.89 2.94 6.11
CA ASP A 115 -8.35 4.26 6.57
C ASP A 115 -9.89 4.34 6.56
N HIS A 116 -10.55 3.65 5.62
CA HIS A 116 -12.01 3.64 5.50
C HIS A 116 -12.71 2.58 6.38
N HIS A 117 -12.17 1.36 6.46
CA HIS A 117 -12.81 0.22 7.12
C HIS A 117 -12.19 -0.18 8.47
N GLY A 118 -11.03 0.36 8.80
CA GLY A 118 -10.21 -0.06 9.94
C GLY A 118 -9.78 -1.52 9.83
N VAL A 119 -9.76 -2.22 10.97
CA VAL A 119 -9.38 -3.65 11.06
C VAL A 119 -10.43 -4.63 10.53
N ARG A 120 -11.64 -4.16 10.19
CA ARG A 120 -12.72 -5.00 9.65
C ARG A 120 -12.85 -4.80 8.15
N LEU A 121 -12.01 -5.49 7.40
CA LEU A 121 -11.97 -5.38 5.95
C LEU A 121 -12.98 -6.33 5.30
N PRO A 122 -13.68 -5.93 4.23
CA PRO A 122 -14.40 -6.88 3.39
C PRO A 122 -13.41 -7.87 2.78
N ARG A 123 -13.85 -9.09 2.47
CA ARG A 123 -13.10 -9.95 1.55
C ARG A 123 -13.04 -9.24 0.20
N PHE A 124 -11.86 -9.19 -0.43
CA PHE A 124 -11.72 -8.52 -1.72
C PHE A 124 -10.62 -9.14 -2.59
N SER A 125 -10.68 -8.80 -3.88
CA SER A 125 -9.62 -9.05 -4.86
C SER A 125 -9.49 -7.82 -5.76
N ILE A 126 -8.27 -7.28 -5.82
CA ILE A 126 -7.92 -6.08 -6.56
C ILE A 126 -6.68 -6.41 -7.38
N ALA A 127 -6.68 -6.04 -8.65
CA ALA A 127 -5.48 -6.02 -9.47
C ALA A 127 -5.39 -4.69 -10.20
N ASP A 128 -4.21 -4.08 -10.15
CA ASP A 128 -3.99 -2.75 -10.69
C ASP A 128 -2.59 -2.63 -11.29
N HIS A 129 -2.50 -1.79 -12.31
CA HIS A 129 -1.25 -1.37 -12.93
C HIS A 129 -1.53 -0.11 -13.75
N PRO A 130 -0.55 0.80 -13.86
CA PRO A 130 -0.79 2.08 -14.51
C PRO A 130 -0.95 1.92 -16.03
N ASP A 131 -1.74 2.82 -16.65
CA ASP A 131 -1.77 2.98 -18.11
C ASP A 131 -0.44 3.57 -18.63
N TYR A 132 0.16 4.48 -17.85
CA TYR A 132 1.40 5.16 -18.18
C TYR A 132 2.42 4.97 -17.07
N LEU A 133 3.63 4.51 -17.42
CA LEU A 133 4.71 4.29 -16.46
C LEU A 133 5.23 5.57 -15.80
N GLN A 134 5.02 6.73 -16.44
CA GLN A 134 5.41 8.05 -15.95
C GLN A 134 4.14 8.87 -15.72
N ARG A 135 3.94 9.30 -14.47
CA ARG A 135 2.77 10.08 -14.04
C ARG A 135 3.31 11.27 -13.25
N SER A 136 3.28 12.43 -13.87
CA SER A 136 4.07 13.57 -13.45
C SER A 136 3.20 14.77 -13.11
N VAL A 137 3.62 15.53 -12.10
CA VAL A 137 3.06 16.84 -11.78
C VAL A 137 4.15 17.89 -11.92
N MET A 138 3.84 19.00 -12.58
CA MET A 138 4.72 20.16 -12.68
C MET A 138 4.30 21.19 -11.62
N LEU A 139 5.24 21.59 -10.78
CA LEU A 139 5.07 22.61 -9.77
C LEU A 139 5.91 23.83 -10.17
N ASP A 140 5.26 24.84 -10.73
CA ASP A 140 5.94 26.09 -11.12
C ASP A 140 6.41 26.86 -9.89
N ILE A 141 7.72 26.83 -9.64
CA ILE A 141 8.38 27.59 -8.57
C ILE A 141 8.96 28.93 -9.04
N SER A 142 8.70 29.35 -10.28
CA SER A 142 9.33 30.52 -10.89
C SER A 142 8.55 31.83 -10.73
N ARG A 143 7.22 31.76 -10.59
CA ARG A 143 6.33 32.94 -10.62
C ARG A 143 5.56 33.19 -9.32
N CYS A 144 5.43 32.18 -8.48
CA CYS A 144 4.64 32.21 -7.25
C CYS A 144 5.54 32.02 -6.01
N LYS A 145 4.92 32.11 -4.82
CA LYS A 145 5.63 31.83 -3.57
C LYS A 145 6.17 30.40 -3.60
N VAL A 146 7.51 30.29 -3.57
CA VAL A 146 8.19 29.01 -3.50
C VAL A 146 7.79 28.29 -2.20
N PRO A 147 7.34 27.03 -2.26
CA PRO A 147 7.00 26.28 -1.07
C PRO A 147 8.25 26.07 -0.19
N THR A 148 8.03 26.02 1.13
CA THR A 148 9.09 25.58 2.04
C THR A 148 9.45 24.12 1.77
N MET A 149 10.63 23.68 2.19
CA MET A 149 11.03 22.28 2.07
C MET A 149 10.06 21.32 2.77
N GLU A 150 9.50 21.74 3.90
CA GLU A 150 8.45 20.97 4.59
C GLU A 150 7.19 20.85 3.74
N THR A 151 6.71 21.97 3.18
CA THR A 151 5.53 21.98 2.31
C THR A 151 5.76 21.10 1.08
N LEU A 152 6.95 21.17 0.48
CA LEU A 152 7.30 20.36 -0.68
C LEU A 152 7.31 18.86 -0.36
N LYS A 153 7.85 18.46 0.80
CA LYS A 153 7.83 17.06 1.25
C LYS A 153 6.40 16.57 1.50
N ASN A 154 5.57 17.35 2.19
CA ASN A 154 4.17 17.01 2.40
C ASN A 154 3.41 16.88 1.07
N TYR A 155 3.76 17.71 0.08
CA TYR A 155 3.19 17.61 -1.26
C TYR A 155 3.62 16.32 -1.98
N ILE A 156 4.89 15.93 -1.89
CA ILE A 156 5.38 14.65 -2.41
C ILE A 156 4.68 13.46 -1.73
N ASP A 157 4.49 13.52 -0.40
CA ASP A 157 3.76 12.47 0.34
C ASP A 157 2.30 12.36 -0.09
N LEU A 158 1.65 13.48 -0.42
CA LEU A 158 0.30 13.46 -0.98
C LEU A 158 0.30 12.83 -2.38
N LEU A 159 1.21 13.26 -3.26
CA LEU A 159 1.30 12.77 -4.63
C LEU A 159 1.63 11.27 -4.68
N SER A 160 2.52 10.79 -3.81
CA SER A 160 2.89 9.37 -3.74
C SER A 160 1.72 8.47 -3.35
N ARG A 161 0.86 8.92 -2.41
CA ARG A 161 -0.42 8.25 -2.05
C ARG A 161 -1.39 8.15 -3.23
N LEU A 162 -1.31 9.09 -4.17
CA LEU A 162 -2.07 9.11 -5.43
C LEU A 162 -1.37 8.34 -6.56
N LYS A 163 -0.30 7.61 -6.26
CA LYS A 163 0.52 6.86 -7.22
C LYS A 163 1.19 7.73 -8.31
N ILE A 164 1.30 9.04 -8.08
CA ILE A 164 2.14 9.94 -8.90
C ILE A 164 3.60 9.66 -8.57
N ASN A 165 4.44 9.54 -9.59
CA ASN A 165 5.81 9.04 -9.42
C ASN A 165 6.89 9.99 -9.95
N GLN A 166 6.49 11.15 -10.46
CA GLN A 166 7.43 12.17 -10.89
C GLN A 166 6.91 13.55 -10.47
N LEU A 167 7.81 14.36 -9.90
CA LEU A 167 7.59 15.77 -9.64
C LEU A 167 8.59 16.58 -10.46
N GLN A 168 8.11 17.54 -11.22
CA GLN A 168 8.92 18.50 -11.97
C GLN A 168 8.81 19.87 -11.29
N LEU A 169 9.94 20.55 -11.13
CA LEU A 169 10.07 21.86 -10.49
C LEU A 169 10.55 22.89 -11.51
#